data_AF-A0A949BIY9-F1
#
_entry.id   AF-A0A949BIY9-F1
#
_cell.length_a   1.000
_cell.length_b   1.000
_cell.length_c   1.000
_cell.angle_alpha   90.00
_cell.angle_beta   90.00
_cell.angle_gamma   90.00
#
_symmetry.space_group_name_H-M   'P 1'
#
loop_
_entity.id
_entity.type
_entity.pdbx_description
1 polymer ?
#
loop_
_entity_poly.entity_id
_entity_poly.type
_entity_poly.pdbx_seq_one_letter_code
_entity_poly.pdbx_strand_id
1 'polypeptide(L)'
;MFHGISHTHKENIYFLIVTAMLLCLLLGLAGHYFLYTASGSGRIARMLLSYYVEADNLEVEKIEGSFAKTLSFHNIVISGARKLPPGTVVKIQRLDVKFVIPALRGLVLEIYNGRLQLPLSDTILFYGDYRNRSLDLKVYARRVSAREMLDLFAPSSGLNTVSGIVSDINLHLSGTLFSVILQGKFFIEKITNDTFSITDCPGSVMIYMRDIKRRLRLNGEIVFNSGKVSGLRTALIRLKPSKIVFEKDPKNPKISVRGTAKVEKTKISVFLHGSIHDPQLRLSSYPPLTEELLLIMLATGKSWGGTQMALEQGQVSADIIRDFVDYFFFSGKGDKIAKRFGLSDISVTYDSQTKGIGVKTSLADKAQVRYEVQNPQGATGQNTPVQTVSGEVKITDTISVEAEKGLTSEKKSPDASQPSSQGEEKVFLKFQKNF
;
A
#
# COMPACT_ATOMS: atom_id res chain seq x y z
N MET A 1 12.28 -60.29 -67.06
CA MET A 1 12.00 -58.94 -66.52
C MET A 1 12.99 -58.68 -65.38
N PHE A 2 13.61 -57.50 -65.33
CA PHE A 2 14.65 -57.06 -64.38
C PHE A 2 16.10 -57.52 -64.67
N HIS A 3 16.68 -57.01 -65.75
CA HIS A 3 18.13 -56.77 -65.84
C HIS A 3 18.33 -55.38 -66.42
N GLY A 4 18.72 -54.44 -65.57
CA GLY A 4 18.86 -53.02 -65.94
C GLY A 4 18.68 -52.06 -64.77
N ILE A 5 19.19 -52.40 -63.57
CA ILE A 5 19.44 -51.35 -62.57
C ILE A 5 20.77 -50.72 -62.98
N SER A 6 20.65 -49.56 -63.59
CA SER A 6 21.70 -48.83 -64.28
C SER A 6 22.88 -48.50 -63.38
N HIS A 7 24.08 -48.51 -63.96
CA HIS A 7 25.33 -48.05 -63.35
C HIS A 7 25.18 -46.68 -62.64
N THR A 8 24.26 -45.83 -63.11
CA THR A 8 23.90 -44.54 -62.52
C THR A 8 23.28 -44.61 -61.12
N HIS A 9 22.67 -45.73 -60.71
CA HIS A 9 22.07 -45.83 -59.37
C HIS A 9 23.11 -45.99 -58.25
N LYS A 10 24.21 -46.69 -58.51
CA LYS A 10 25.32 -46.87 -57.56
C LYS A 10 26.14 -45.59 -57.36
N GLU A 11 26.36 -44.84 -58.43
CA GLU A 11 27.02 -43.53 -58.38
C GLU A 11 26.20 -42.51 -57.57
N ASN A 12 24.87 -42.51 -57.75
CA ASN A 12 23.96 -41.66 -56.96
C ASN A 12 23.97 -41.98 -55.46
N ILE A 13 24.08 -43.26 -55.07
CA ILE A 13 24.16 -43.67 -53.66
C ILE A 13 25.49 -43.23 -53.04
N TYR A 14 26.60 -43.41 -53.74
CA TYR A 14 27.92 -42.96 -53.26
C TYR A 14 27.97 -41.44 -53.09
N PHE A 15 27.45 -40.69 -54.06
CA PHE A 15 27.33 -39.23 -53.97
C PHE A 15 26.50 -38.79 -52.76
N LEU A 16 25.38 -39.47 -52.48
CA LEU A 16 24.52 -39.16 -51.33
C LEU A 16 25.20 -39.45 -49.99
N ILE A 17 25.93 -40.56 -49.87
CA ILE A 17 26.70 -40.90 -48.64
C ILE A 17 27.82 -39.89 -48.40
N VAL A 18 28.58 -39.53 -49.43
CA VAL A 18 29.66 -38.52 -49.32
C VAL A 18 29.07 -37.16 -48.95
N THR A 19 27.95 -36.76 -49.57
CA THR A 19 27.26 -35.51 -49.24
C THR A 19 26.76 -35.52 -47.79
N ALA A 20 26.20 -36.63 -47.31
CA ALA A 20 25.74 -36.76 -45.93
C ALA A 20 26.91 -36.72 -44.92
N MET A 21 28.04 -37.38 -45.21
CA MET A 21 29.24 -37.32 -44.37
C MET A 21 29.82 -35.90 -44.32
N LEU A 22 29.88 -35.21 -45.46
CA LEU A 22 30.39 -33.85 -45.54
C LEU A 22 29.47 -32.86 -44.81
N LEU A 23 28.15 -33.05 -44.90
CA LEU A 23 27.16 -32.32 -44.10
C LEU A 23 27.34 -32.56 -42.60
N CYS A 24 27.49 -33.80 -42.17
CA CYS A 24 27.75 -34.15 -40.77
C CYS A 24 29.06 -33.52 -40.25
N LEU A 25 30.12 -33.54 -41.07
CA LEU A 25 31.40 -32.89 -40.73
C LEU A 25 31.23 -31.37 -40.61
N LEU A 26 30.54 -30.73 -41.56
CA LEU A 26 30.24 -29.30 -41.51
C LEU A 26 29.40 -28.93 -40.29
N LEU A 27 28.39 -29.74 -39.95
CA LEU A 27 27.58 -29.56 -38.74
C LEU A 27 28.42 -29.75 -37.46
N GLY A 28 29.35 -30.71 -37.45
CA GLY A 28 30.29 -30.93 -36.36
C GLY A 28 31.24 -29.75 -36.16
N LEU A 29 31.82 -29.23 -37.24
CA LEU A 29 32.69 -28.05 -37.23
C LEU A 29 31.91 -26.78 -36.82
N ALA A 30 30.70 -26.60 -37.33
CA ALA A 30 29.83 -25.49 -36.93
C ALA A 30 29.48 -25.61 -35.44
N GLY A 31 29.08 -26.79 -34.98
CA GLY A 31 28.79 -27.07 -33.58
C GLY A 31 30.00 -26.80 -32.67
N HIS A 32 31.19 -27.24 -33.08
CA HIS A 32 32.43 -26.96 -32.36
C HIS A 32 32.71 -25.45 -32.30
N TYR A 33 32.63 -24.76 -33.42
CA TYR A 33 32.82 -23.31 -33.49
C TYR A 33 31.86 -22.58 -32.54
N PHE A 34 30.56 -22.89 -32.59
CA PHE A 34 29.55 -22.22 -31.79
C PHE A 34 29.63 -22.52 -30.27
N LEU A 35 30.04 -23.73 -29.88
CA LEU A 35 30.06 -24.14 -28.47
C LEU A 35 31.40 -23.91 -27.77
N TYR A 36 32.52 -23.96 -28.52
CA TYR A 36 33.86 -23.97 -27.93
C TYR A 36 34.68 -22.70 -28.20
N THR A 37 34.27 -21.83 -29.12
CA THR A 37 34.98 -20.57 -29.42
C THR A 37 34.26 -19.35 -28.86
N ALA A 38 35.02 -18.32 -28.46
CA ALA A 38 34.47 -17.06 -27.96
C ALA A 38 33.62 -16.33 -29.00
N SER A 39 34.08 -16.31 -30.25
CA SER A 39 33.36 -15.69 -31.38
C SER A 39 32.02 -16.38 -31.64
N GLY A 40 31.99 -17.72 -31.66
CA GLY A 40 30.79 -18.50 -31.89
C GLY A 40 29.81 -18.42 -30.73
N SER A 41 30.27 -18.69 -29.51
CA SER A 41 29.43 -18.63 -28.30
C SER A 41 28.91 -17.21 -28.05
N GLY A 42 29.74 -16.19 -28.27
CA GLY A 42 29.37 -14.79 -28.15
C GLY A 42 28.26 -14.36 -29.11
N ARG A 43 28.24 -14.86 -30.36
CA ARG A 43 27.16 -14.58 -31.32
C ARG A 43 25.82 -15.14 -30.86
N ILE A 44 25.80 -16.41 -30.45
CA ILE A 44 24.58 -17.06 -29.92
C ILE A 44 24.12 -16.33 -28.66
N ALA A 45 25.05 -16.00 -27.77
CA ALA A 45 24.69 -15.31 -26.55
C ALA A 45 24.12 -13.91 -26.78
N ARG A 46 24.70 -13.10 -27.69
CA ARG A 46 24.14 -11.80 -28.06
C ARG A 46 22.73 -11.96 -28.63
N MET A 47 22.51 -12.95 -29.49
CA MET A 47 21.18 -13.26 -30.04
C MET A 47 20.20 -13.60 -28.91
N LEU A 48 20.56 -14.47 -27.97
CA LEU A 48 19.72 -14.81 -26.82
C LEU A 48 19.46 -13.60 -25.92
N LEU A 49 20.49 -12.81 -25.61
CA LEU A 49 20.35 -11.60 -24.80
C LEU A 49 19.39 -10.60 -25.45
N SER A 50 19.52 -10.34 -26.75
CA SER A 50 18.59 -9.45 -27.48
C SER A 50 17.15 -9.98 -27.52
N TYR A 51 16.97 -11.30 -27.47
CA TYR A 51 15.64 -11.91 -27.45
C TYR A 51 14.97 -11.77 -26.07
N TYR A 52 15.73 -11.90 -24.98
CA TYR A 52 15.18 -11.83 -23.62
C TYR A 52 15.14 -10.40 -23.04
N VAL A 53 16.01 -9.51 -23.52
CA VAL A 53 16.10 -8.13 -23.09
C VAL A 53 15.40 -7.25 -24.12
N GLU A 54 14.12 -6.96 -23.89
CA GLU A 54 13.35 -5.97 -24.66
C GLU A 54 13.85 -4.56 -24.33
N ALA A 55 14.95 -4.12 -24.97
CA ALA A 55 15.55 -2.81 -24.76
C ALA A 55 15.91 -2.12 -26.07
N ASP A 56 15.87 -0.78 -26.05
CA ASP A 56 16.23 0.06 -27.21
C ASP A 56 17.71 -0.04 -27.56
N ASN A 57 18.58 -0.14 -26.55
CA ASN A 57 20.02 -0.31 -26.75
C ASN A 57 20.62 -1.30 -25.74
N LEU A 58 21.37 -2.26 -26.27
CA LEU A 58 22.14 -3.28 -25.54
C LEU A 58 23.57 -3.28 -26.05
N GLU A 59 24.48 -2.79 -25.22
CA GLU A 59 25.91 -2.75 -25.50
C GLU A 59 26.65 -3.78 -24.66
N VAL A 60 27.59 -4.49 -25.28
CA VAL A 60 28.49 -5.44 -24.62
C VAL A 60 29.89 -5.18 -25.14
N GLU A 61 30.75 -4.63 -24.28
CA GLU A 61 32.10 -4.23 -24.68
C GLU A 61 32.97 -5.44 -25.04
N LYS A 62 32.97 -6.47 -24.18
CA LYS A 62 33.84 -7.64 -24.34
C LYS A 62 33.14 -8.93 -23.96
N ILE A 63 33.37 -9.97 -24.75
CA ILE A 63 32.93 -11.34 -24.47
C ILE A 63 34.16 -12.26 -24.49
N GLU A 64 34.33 -13.06 -23.46
CA GLU A 64 35.44 -14.00 -23.30
C GLU A 64 34.94 -15.41 -22.97
N GLY A 65 35.76 -16.42 -23.29
CA GLY A 65 35.46 -17.81 -22.95
C GLY A 65 34.55 -18.51 -23.95
N SER A 66 33.78 -19.51 -23.51
CA SER A 66 32.89 -20.30 -24.38
C SER A 66 31.83 -21.05 -23.57
N PHE A 67 30.76 -21.51 -24.22
CA PHE A 67 29.69 -22.25 -23.54
C PHE A 67 30.15 -23.56 -22.91
N ALA A 68 31.18 -24.20 -23.48
CA ALA A 68 31.79 -25.41 -22.93
C ALA A 68 32.50 -25.17 -21.58
N LYS A 69 32.88 -23.91 -21.28
CA LYS A 69 33.52 -23.52 -20.03
C LYS A 69 32.67 -22.48 -19.30
N THR A 70 33.12 -21.23 -19.30
CA THR A 70 32.42 -20.08 -18.77
C THR A 70 32.46 -19.03 -19.87
N LEU A 71 31.31 -18.43 -20.16
CA LEU A 71 31.19 -17.30 -21.08
C LEU A 71 31.02 -16.04 -20.24
N SER A 72 31.98 -15.13 -20.31
CA SER A 72 32.04 -13.92 -19.49
C SER A 72 31.78 -12.69 -20.34
N PHE A 73 30.75 -11.94 -19.99
CA PHE A 73 30.40 -10.65 -20.60
C PHE A 73 30.92 -9.55 -19.69
N HIS A 74 31.63 -8.58 -20.26
CA HIS A 74 32.16 -7.44 -19.53
C HIS A 74 31.49 -6.16 -20.00
N ASN A 75 31.23 -5.28 -19.02
CA ASN A 75 30.67 -3.95 -19.22
C ASN A 75 29.42 -3.97 -20.10
N ILE A 76 28.41 -4.72 -19.64
CA ILE A 76 27.09 -4.73 -20.28
C ILE A 76 26.38 -3.42 -19.90
N VAL A 77 25.83 -2.74 -20.89
CA VAL A 77 24.97 -1.56 -20.69
C VAL A 77 23.65 -1.80 -21.40
N ILE A 78 22.55 -1.69 -20.64
CA ILE A 78 21.18 -1.84 -21.13
C ILE A 78 20.45 -0.52 -20.87
N SER A 79 19.90 0.08 -21.92
CA SER A 79 19.12 1.32 -21.81
C SER A 79 17.84 1.24 -22.64
N GLY A 80 16.82 1.97 -22.20
CA GLY A 80 15.50 1.93 -22.87
C GLY A 80 14.80 0.59 -22.75
N ALA A 81 14.93 -0.11 -21.61
CA ALA A 81 14.21 -1.36 -21.39
C ALA A 81 12.71 -1.10 -21.26
N ARG A 82 11.88 -1.74 -22.11
CA ARG A 82 10.43 -1.46 -22.23
C ARG A 82 9.63 -1.63 -20.94
N LYS A 83 10.10 -2.46 -20.02
CA LYS A 83 9.44 -2.77 -18.73
C LYS A 83 9.95 -1.91 -17.57
N LEU A 84 10.89 -1.00 -17.83
CA LEU A 84 11.47 -0.10 -16.83
C LEU A 84 11.05 1.36 -17.13
N PRO A 85 11.04 2.24 -16.12
CA PRO A 85 10.77 3.66 -16.32
C PRO A 85 11.72 4.29 -17.38
N PRO A 86 11.25 5.27 -18.17
CA PRO A 86 12.10 6.00 -19.11
C PRO A 86 13.34 6.58 -18.42
N GLY A 87 14.50 6.53 -19.09
CA GLY A 87 15.77 6.99 -18.53
C GLY A 87 16.47 5.98 -17.61
N THR A 88 15.90 4.79 -17.40
CA THR A 88 16.55 3.72 -16.65
C THR A 88 17.74 3.14 -17.43
N VAL A 89 18.87 2.95 -16.74
CA VAL A 89 20.07 2.31 -17.29
C VAL A 89 20.54 1.20 -16.35
N VAL A 90 20.72 -0.01 -16.90
CA VAL A 90 21.33 -1.14 -16.18
C VAL A 90 22.75 -1.32 -16.69
N LYS A 91 23.72 -1.33 -15.77
CA LYS A 91 25.12 -1.60 -16.05
C LYS A 91 25.55 -2.84 -15.28
N ILE A 92 26.21 -3.79 -15.93
CA ILE A 92 26.77 -4.98 -15.28
C ILE A 92 28.24 -5.06 -15.64
N GLN A 93 29.12 -4.96 -14.64
CA GLN A 93 30.57 -4.98 -14.89
C GLN A 93 31.03 -6.34 -15.41
N ARG A 94 30.55 -7.44 -14.81
CA ARG A 94 30.78 -8.79 -15.32
C ARG A 94 29.56 -9.68 -15.10
N LEU A 95 29.17 -10.41 -16.14
CA LEU A 95 28.18 -11.48 -16.08
C LEU A 95 28.86 -12.76 -16.55
N ASP A 96 28.91 -13.77 -15.69
CA ASP A 96 29.43 -15.09 -16.05
C ASP A 96 28.27 -16.05 -16.29
N VAL A 97 28.31 -16.76 -17.42
CA VAL A 97 27.30 -17.73 -17.83
C VAL A 97 27.97 -19.08 -18.05
N LYS A 98 27.50 -20.11 -17.33
CA LYS A 98 28.05 -21.46 -17.40
C LYS A 98 26.95 -22.50 -17.59
N PHE A 99 27.17 -23.42 -18.52
CA PHE A 99 26.29 -24.56 -18.78
C PHE A 99 26.95 -25.83 -18.24
N VAL A 100 26.32 -26.51 -17.28
CA VAL A 100 26.86 -27.75 -16.71
C VAL A 100 26.21 -28.97 -17.38
N ILE A 101 26.90 -29.53 -18.39
CA ILE A 101 26.58 -30.80 -19.06
C ILE A 101 27.48 -31.91 -18.44
N PRO A 102 27.03 -33.16 -18.15
CA PRO A 102 25.83 -33.86 -18.64
C PRO A 102 24.71 -34.08 -17.62
N ALA A 103 24.84 -33.57 -16.38
CA ALA A 103 23.95 -33.92 -15.27
C ALA A 103 22.66 -33.08 -15.12
N LEU A 104 22.19 -32.38 -16.16
CA LEU A 104 21.01 -31.47 -16.10
C LEU A 104 21.04 -30.44 -14.94
N ARG A 105 22.22 -30.18 -14.34
CA ARG A 105 22.39 -29.23 -13.22
C ARG A 105 22.11 -27.77 -13.62
N GLY A 106 21.96 -27.52 -14.92
CA GLY A 106 21.31 -26.33 -15.46
C GLY A 106 22.26 -25.18 -15.77
N LEU A 107 21.63 -24.03 -16.01
CA LEU A 107 22.26 -22.74 -16.23
C LEU A 107 22.79 -22.18 -14.91
N VAL A 108 24.05 -21.76 -14.88
CA VAL A 108 24.64 -20.98 -13.79
C VAL A 108 24.88 -19.56 -14.29
N LEU A 109 24.37 -18.57 -13.57
CA LEU A 109 24.59 -17.14 -13.83
C LEU A 109 25.25 -16.52 -12.61
N GLU A 110 26.27 -15.70 -12.80
CA GLU A 110 26.89 -14.94 -11.71
C GLU A 110 27.03 -13.48 -12.14
N ILE A 111 26.46 -12.58 -11.34
CA ILE A 111 26.44 -11.14 -11.60
C ILE A 111 27.39 -10.45 -10.65
N TYR A 112 28.38 -9.76 -11.22
CA TYR A 112 29.37 -8.99 -10.49
C TYR A 112 29.14 -7.50 -10.72
N ASN A 113 28.88 -6.76 -9.62
CA ASN A 113 28.70 -5.31 -9.61
C ASN A 113 27.66 -4.83 -10.65
N GLY A 114 26.45 -5.36 -10.55
CA GLY A 114 25.28 -4.83 -11.22
C GLY A 114 24.86 -3.49 -10.63
N ARG A 115 24.49 -2.55 -11.49
CA ARG A 115 24.09 -1.19 -11.17
C ARG A 115 22.83 -0.85 -11.94
N LEU A 116 21.76 -0.53 -11.23
CA LEU A 116 20.52 -0.02 -11.79
C LEU A 116 20.46 1.48 -11.47
N GLN A 117 20.55 2.31 -12.50
CA GLN A 117 20.42 3.75 -12.41
C GLN A 117 18.99 4.12 -12.79
N LEU A 118 18.27 4.74 -11.86
CA LEU A 118 16.93 5.23 -12.08
C LEU A 118 16.95 6.78 -12.09
N PRO A 119 16.05 7.44 -12.83
CA PRO A 119 16.00 8.91 -12.91
C PRO A 119 15.95 9.66 -11.57
N LEU A 120 15.21 9.16 -10.58
CA LEU A 120 14.93 9.87 -9.32
C LEU A 120 15.58 9.24 -8.08
N SER A 121 16.44 8.23 -8.27
CA SER A 121 17.04 7.46 -7.18
C SER A 121 18.56 7.41 -7.29
N ASP A 122 19.24 7.15 -6.18
CA ASP A 122 20.64 6.75 -6.21
C ASP A 122 20.78 5.41 -6.95
N THR A 123 22.01 5.11 -7.38
CA THR A 123 22.29 3.83 -8.04
C THR A 123 22.00 2.66 -7.09
N ILE A 124 21.15 1.75 -7.56
CA ILE A 124 20.86 0.48 -6.88
C ILE A 124 21.93 -0.52 -7.29
N LEU A 125 22.72 -0.99 -6.34
CA LEU A 125 23.72 -2.04 -6.52
C LEU A 125 23.08 -3.41 -6.37
N PHE A 126 23.39 -4.35 -7.26
CA PHE A 126 22.97 -5.74 -7.13
C PHE A 126 24.06 -6.70 -7.57
N TYR A 127 24.18 -7.83 -6.87
CA TYR A 127 25.16 -8.87 -7.18
C TYR A 127 24.71 -10.18 -6.55
N GLY A 128 25.15 -11.30 -7.12
CA GLY A 128 24.72 -12.61 -6.68
C GLY A 128 24.74 -13.62 -7.82
N ASP A 129 24.15 -14.78 -7.58
CA ASP A 129 24.16 -15.88 -8.51
C ASP A 129 22.81 -16.58 -8.64
N TYR A 130 22.69 -17.30 -9.75
CA TYR A 130 21.63 -18.25 -10.00
C TYR A 130 22.30 -19.60 -10.30
N ARG A 131 22.18 -20.56 -9.38
CA ARG A 131 22.79 -21.88 -9.48
C ARG A 131 21.82 -22.95 -9.02
N ASN A 132 21.78 -24.09 -9.70
CA ASN A 132 20.92 -25.22 -9.35
C ASN A 132 19.42 -24.81 -9.20
N ARG A 133 18.96 -23.89 -10.06
CA ARG A 133 17.60 -23.29 -10.02
C ARG A 133 17.28 -22.44 -8.80
N SER A 134 18.28 -22.11 -7.98
CA SER A 134 18.17 -21.18 -6.87
C SER A 134 18.84 -19.86 -7.21
N LEU A 135 18.15 -18.76 -6.95
CA LEU A 135 18.60 -17.39 -6.92
C LEU A 135 19.18 -17.10 -5.52
N ASP A 136 20.29 -16.37 -5.47
CA ASP A 136 20.83 -15.68 -4.30
C ASP A 136 21.34 -14.32 -4.79
N LEU A 137 20.60 -13.25 -4.48
CA LEU A 137 20.86 -11.90 -4.96
C LEU A 137 20.82 -10.91 -3.80
N LYS A 138 21.89 -10.13 -3.64
CA LYS A 138 21.96 -9.02 -2.71
C LYS A 138 21.70 -7.71 -3.45
N VAL A 139 20.88 -6.86 -2.86
CA VAL A 139 20.48 -5.56 -3.40
C VAL A 139 20.72 -4.50 -2.35
N TYR A 140 21.49 -3.48 -2.72
CA TYR A 140 21.83 -2.35 -1.86
C TYR A 140 21.53 -1.03 -2.56
N ALA A 141 20.98 -0.08 -1.82
CA ALA A 141 20.83 1.29 -2.31
C ALA A 141 20.90 2.28 -1.16
N ARG A 142 21.58 3.41 -1.37
CA ARG A 142 21.68 4.46 -0.37
C ARG A 142 20.36 5.20 -0.21
N ARG A 143 19.76 5.68 -1.31
CA ARG A 143 18.46 6.38 -1.31
C ARG A 143 17.68 6.03 -2.59
N VAL A 144 16.41 5.72 -2.44
CA VAL A 144 15.52 5.38 -3.55
C VAL A 144 14.21 6.10 -3.40
N SER A 145 13.71 6.64 -4.52
CA SER A 145 12.40 7.27 -4.61
C SER A 145 11.30 6.21 -4.45
N ALA A 146 10.45 6.38 -3.44
CA ALA A 146 9.29 5.53 -3.22
C ALA A 146 8.34 5.56 -4.42
N ARG A 147 8.20 6.73 -5.06
CA ARG A 147 7.36 6.92 -6.26
C ARG A 147 7.84 6.04 -7.41
N GLU A 148 9.13 6.09 -7.68
CA GLU A 148 9.76 5.36 -8.78
C GLU A 148 9.69 3.84 -8.57
N MET A 149 9.86 3.38 -7.32
CA MET A 149 9.69 1.97 -6.97
C MET A 149 8.25 1.48 -7.11
N LEU A 150 7.29 2.32 -6.72
CA LEU A 150 5.86 2.01 -6.91
C LEU A 150 5.51 1.94 -8.40
N ASP A 151 6.04 2.84 -9.22
CA ASP A 151 5.83 2.80 -10.67
C ASP A 151 6.47 1.56 -11.31
N LEU A 152 7.61 1.11 -10.79
CA LEU A 152 8.31 -0.09 -11.28
C LEU A 152 7.60 -1.40 -10.90
N PHE A 153 7.16 -1.54 -9.63
CA PHE A 153 6.67 -2.82 -9.11
C PHE A 153 5.15 -2.88 -8.93
N ALA A 154 4.47 -1.75 -8.89
CA ALA A 154 3.05 -1.65 -8.58
C ALA A 154 2.33 -0.53 -9.37
N PRO A 155 2.47 -0.46 -10.72
CA PRO A 155 1.95 0.65 -11.54
C PRO A 155 0.43 0.82 -11.47
N SER A 156 -0.31 -0.22 -11.08
CA SER A 156 -1.78 -0.22 -10.95
C SER A 156 -2.29 -0.15 -9.50
N SER A 157 -1.43 0.19 -8.54
CA SER A 157 -1.74 0.10 -7.10
C SER A 157 -2.67 1.18 -6.56
N GLY A 158 -3.04 2.19 -7.34
CA GLY A 158 -3.80 3.35 -6.85
C GLY A 158 -3.03 4.21 -5.86
N LEU A 159 -1.73 3.91 -5.63
CA LEU A 159 -0.82 4.65 -4.77
C LEU A 159 -0.14 5.80 -5.54
N ASN A 160 -0.86 6.40 -6.50
CA ASN A 160 -0.31 7.35 -7.45
C ASN A 160 0.17 8.65 -6.77
N THR A 161 -0.38 8.94 -5.60
CA THR A 161 -0.08 10.13 -4.79
C THR A 161 1.02 9.88 -3.76
N VAL A 162 1.50 8.64 -3.63
CA VAL A 162 2.58 8.30 -2.71
C VAL A 162 3.92 8.70 -3.32
N SER A 163 4.65 9.51 -2.59
CA SER A 163 5.99 9.99 -2.93
C SER A 163 6.89 9.95 -1.68
N GLY A 164 8.20 9.99 -1.86
CA GLY A 164 9.10 9.93 -0.71
C GLY A 164 10.44 9.28 -1.02
N ILE A 165 11.24 9.12 0.02
CA ILE A 165 12.59 8.56 -0.02
C ILE A 165 12.69 7.44 1.00
N VAL A 166 13.22 6.30 0.53
CA VAL A 166 13.62 5.16 1.34
C VAL A 166 15.13 5.02 1.22
N SER A 167 15.84 5.02 2.34
CA SER A 167 17.29 4.91 2.42
C SER A 167 17.74 3.60 3.05
N ASP A 168 19.07 3.39 3.05
CA ASP A 168 19.75 2.28 3.71
C ASP A 168 19.14 0.91 3.37
N ILE A 169 18.80 0.75 2.10
CA ILE A 169 18.19 -0.46 1.57
C ILE A 169 19.28 -1.52 1.52
N ASN A 170 19.09 -2.60 2.27
CA ASN A 170 19.93 -3.78 2.24
C ASN A 170 19.02 -5.01 2.25
N LEU A 171 18.79 -5.55 1.05
CA LEU A 171 17.86 -6.64 0.79
C LEU A 171 18.61 -7.84 0.22
N HIS A 172 18.12 -9.02 0.56
CA HIS A 172 18.59 -10.30 0.09
C HIS A 172 17.39 -11.06 -0.48
N LEU A 173 17.47 -11.41 -1.76
CA LEU A 173 16.50 -12.21 -2.48
C LEU A 173 17.09 -13.61 -2.66
N SER A 174 16.40 -14.64 -2.17
CA SER A 174 16.85 -16.03 -2.32
C SER A 174 15.72 -16.99 -2.67
N GLY A 175 16.05 -18.19 -3.14
CA GLY A 175 15.07 -19.23 -3.47
C GLY A 175 14.88 -19.42 -4.97
N THR A 176 13.76 -19.98 -5.43
CA THR A 176 13.57 -20.29 -6.86
C THR A 176 12.90 -19.13 -7.59
N LEU A 177 12.98 -19.09 -8.93
CA LEU A 177 12.30 -18.06 -9.75
C LEU A 177 10.77 -18.03 -9.57
N PHE A 178 10.17 -19.06 -8.98
CA PHE A 178 8.73 -19.14 -8.69
C PHE A 178 8.39 -19.00 -7.20
N SER A 179 9.40 -19.07 -6.33
CA SER A 179 9.28 -18.96 -4.88
C SER A 179 10.50 -18.24 -4.33
N VAL A 180 10.41 -16.92 -4.25
CA VAL A 180 11.50 -16.03 -3.81
C VAL A 180 11.23 -15.56 -2.38
N ILE A 181 12.26 -15.55 -1.56
CA ILE A 181 12.28 -14.96 -0.23
C ILE A 181 12.96 -13.60 -0.35
N LEU A 182 12.25 -12.54 -0.02
CA LEU A 182 12.79 -11.20 0.13
C LEU A 182 12.98 -10.91 1.62
N GLN A 183 14.20 -10.68 2.05
CA GLN A 183 14.49 -10.34 3.44
C GLN A 183 15.52 -9.20 3.54
N GLY A 184 15.43 -8.38 4.58
CA GLY A 184 16.41 -7.34 4.81
C GLY A 184 15.91 -6.16 5.61
N LYS A 185 16.63 -5.05 5.51
CA LYS A 185 16.37 -3.80 6.25
C LYS A 185 16.29 -2.63 5.29
N PHE A 186 15.57 -1.60 5.71
CA PHE A 186 15.43 -0.34 5.03
C PHE A 186 15.08 0.76 6.04
N PHE A 187 15.25 2.01 5.65
CA PHE A 187 14.85 3.16 6.45
C PHE A 187 13.95 4.07 5.62
N ILE A 188 12.75 4.36 6.10
CA ILE A 188 11.90 5.37 5.47
C ILE A 188 12.33 6.73 6.02
N GLU A 189 13.04 7.52 5.22
CA GLU A 189 13.35 8.92 5.56
C GLU A 189 12.04 9.71 5.63
N LYS A 190 11.26 9.65 4.55
CA LYS A 190 9.96 10.31 4.44
C LYS A 190 9.14 9.68 3.33
N ILE A 191 7.92 9.27 3.62
CA ILE A 191 6.88 8.94 2.65
C ILE A 191 5.70 9.86 2.90
N THR A 192 5.13 10.41 1.83
CA THR A 192 4.00 11.33 1.86
C THR A 192 2.95 10.94 0.85
N ASN A 193 1.69 11.21 1.19
CA ASN A 193 0.60 11.33 0.23
C ASN A 193 -0.19 12.63 0.52
N ASP A 194 -1.34 12.82 -0.13
CA ASP A 194 -2.16 14.02 0.02
C ASP A 194 -2.71 14.27 1.43
N THR A 195 -2.62 13.29 2.34
CA THR A 195 -3.27 13.34 3.65
C THR A 195 -2.33 13.10 4.83
N PHE A 196 -1.28 12.32 4.67
CA PHE A 196 -0.34 11.98 5.73
C PHE A 196 1.11 11.87 5.26
N SER A 197 2.00 11.93 6.24
CA SER A 197 3.43 11.71 6.12
C SER A 197 3.86 10.65 7.14
N ILE A 198 4.80 9.82 6.74
CA ILE A 198 5.51 8.86 7.58
C ILE A 198 6.99 9.22 7.48
N THR A 199 7.66 9.46 8.61
CA THR A 199 9.09 9.80 8.64
C THR A 199 9.83 9.01 9.71
N ASP A 200 11.15 8.97 9.58
CA ASP A 200 12.09 8.37 10.54
C ASP A 200 11.73 6.93 10.92
N CYS A 201 11.33 6.11 9.94
CA CYS A 201 10.72 4.81 10.19
C CYS A 201 11.66 3.67 9.74
N PRO A 202 12.53 3.16 10.64
CA PRO A 202 13.37 2.00 10.37
C PRO A 202 12.50 0.74 10.25
N GLY A 203 12.68 0.01 9.16
CA GLY A 203 11.92 -1.18 8.84
C GLY A 203 12.78 -2.40 8.51
N SER A 204 12.18 -3.57 8.69
CA SER A 204 12.71 -4.85 8.20
C SER A 204 11.62 -5.62 7.50
N VAL A 205 12.01 -6.41 6.50
CA VAL A 205 11.10 -7.20 5.69
C VAL A 205 11.54 -8.66 5.71
N MET A 206 10.56 -9.57 5.74
CA MET A 206 10.74 -10.99 5.45
C MET A 206 9.47 -11.48 4.76
N ILE A 207 9.49 -11.53 3.43
CA ILE A 207 8.34 -11.89 2.58
C ILE A 207 8.70 -13.06 1.67
N TYR A 208 7.86 -14.08 1.69
CA TYR A 208 7.85 -15.21 0.78
C TYR A 208 6.88 -14.92 -0.36
N MET A 209 7.43 -14.75 -1.57
CA MET A 209 6.70 -14.49 -2.80
C MET A 209 6.55 -15.78 -3.59
N ARG A 210 5.33 -16.25 -3.82
CA ARG A 210 5.02 -17.44 -4.63
C ARG A 210 4.15 -17.08 -5.83
N ASP A 211 4.16 -17.93 -6.86
CA ASP A 211 3.27 -17.85 -8.01
C ASP A 211 3.36 -16.51 -8.79
N ILE A 212 4.56 -15.91 -8.86
CA ILE A 212 4.85 -14.56 -9.41
C ILE A 212 4.25 -14.34 -10.82
N LYS A 213 4.25 -15.37 -11.69
CA LYS A 213 3.74 -15.27 -13.06
C LYS A 213 2.22 -15.46 -13.20
N ARG A 214 1.51 -15.90 -12.15
CA ARG A 214 0.09 -16.23 -12.20
C ARG A 214 -0.71 -15.30 -11.28
N ARG A 215 -0.70 -15.61 -9.99
CA ARG A 215 -1.38 -14.85 -8.95
C ARG A 215 -0.41 -14.74 -7.79
N LEU A 216 0.33 -13.62 -7.75
CA LEU A 216 1.32 -13.36 -6.73
C LEU A 216 0.72 -13.61 -5.34
N ARG A 217 1.33 -14.52 -4.59
CA ARG A 217 0.99 -14.80 -3.20
C ARG A 217 2.13 -14.35 -2.31
N LEU A 218 1.81 -13.49 -1.35
CA LEU A 218 2.75 -12.98 -0.36
C LEU A 218 2.46 -13.60 1.00
N ASN A 219 3.46 -14.19 1.65
CA ASN A 219 3.40 -14.57 3.05
C ASN A 219 4.56 -13.94 3.81
N GLY A 220 4.37 -13.58 5.07
CA GLY A 220 5.43 -13.00 5.89
C GLY A 220 5.08 -11.61 6.37
N GLU A 221 6.07 -10.82 6.76
CA GLU A 221 5.82 -9.55 7.44
C GLU A 221 6.83 -8.45 7.11
N ILE A 222 6.34 -7.22 7.26
CA ILE A 222 7.13 -6.00 7.33
C ILE A 222 6.98 -5.47 8.75
N VAL A 223 8.10 -5.24 9.42
CA VAL A 223 8.15 -4.75 10.80
C VAL A 223 8.75 -3.36 10.81
N PHE A 224 8.15 -2.45 11.57
CA PHE A 224 8.63 -1.11 11.82
C PHE A 224 8.94 -0.97 13.30
N ASN A 225 10.17 -0.60 13.65
CA ASN A 225 10.59 -0.55 15.06
C ASN A 225 10.14 0.74 15.75
N SER A 226 10.07 1.82 14.99
CA SER A 226 9.66 3.16 15.43
C SER A 226 9.30 4.00 14.20
N GLY A 227 8.88 5.24 14.41
CA GLY A 227 8.59 6.16 13.33
C GLY A 227 7.70 7.31 13.78
N LYS A 228 7.41 8.21 12.86
CA LYS A 228 6.52 9.34 13.06
C LYS A 228 5.45 9.35 11.97
N VAL A 229 4.20 9.52 12.36
CA VAL A 229 3.08 9.68 11.45
C VAL A 229 2.36 10.98 11.77
N SER A 230 2.11 11.78 10.75
CA SER A 230 1.39 13.05 10.88
C SER A 230 0.78 13.47 9.56
N GLY A 231 -0.45 13.96 9.59
CA GLY A 231 -1.06 14.75 8.52
C GLY A 231 -0.78 16.24 8.67
N LEU A 232 -1.24 17.04 7.70
CA LEU A 232 -0.96 18.48 7.62
C LEU A 232 -1.37 19.27 8.88
N ARG A 233 -2.44 18.82 9.57
CA ARG A 233 -3.01 19.47 10.76
C ARG A 233 -3.36 18.48 11.88
N THR A 234 -2.80 17.27 11.84
CA THR A 234 -3.09 16.24 12.84
C THR A 234 -2.01 16.23 13.92
N ALA A 235 -2.33 15.66 15.07
CA ALA A 235 -1.33 15.36 16.09
C ALA A 235 -0.22 14.46 15.53
N LEU A 236 1.01 14.66 16.02
CA LEU A 236 2.14 13.79 15.73
C LEU A 236 2.00 12.47 16.49
N ILE A 237 1.85 11.37 15.77
CA ILE A 237 1.84 10.02 16.31
C ILE A 237 3.25 9.46 16.24
N ARG A 238 3.85 9.13 17.38
CA ARG A 238 5.09 8.36 17.45
C ARG A 238 4.77 6.88 17.42
N LEU A 239 5.20 6.19 16.38
CA LEU A 239 5.02 4.76 16.23
C LEU A 239 5.85 4.00 17.27
N LYS A 240 5.22 2.97 17.83
CA LYS A 240 5.83 1.88 18.58
C LYS A 240 6.07 0.72 17.61
N PRO A 241 6.76 -0.36 18.04
CA PRO A 241 6.90 -1.56 17.23
C PRO A 241 5.56 -2.00 16.62
N SER A 242 5.52 -2.00 15.29
CA SER A 242 4.33 -2.17 14.46
C SER A 242 4.66 -3.11 13.31
N LYS A 243 3.64 -3.78 12.76
CA LYS A 243 3.85 -4.73 11.66
C LYS A 243 2.71 -4.76 10.66
N ILE A 244 3.06 -5.14 9.44
CA ILE A 244 2.17 -5.47 8.33
C ILE A 244 2.43 -6.93 8.00
N VAL A 245 1.38 -7.76 8.02
CA VAL A 245 1.47 -9.21 7.79
C VAL A 245 0.71 -9.54 6.51
N PHE A 246 1.37 -10.27 5.61
CA PHE A 246 0.79 -10.79 4.40
C PHE A 246 0.41 -12.25 4.60
N GLU A 247 -0.83 -12.59 4.26
CA GLU A 247 -1.39 -13.94 4.33
C GLU A 247 -2.03 -14.29 2.98
N LYS A 248 -1.19 -14.57 1.98
CA LYS A 248 -1.52 -14.84 0.57
C LYS A 248 -1.84 -13.61 -0.26
N ASP A 249 -2.90 -12.86 0.03
CA ASP A 249 -3.32 -11.76 -0.85
C ASP A 249 -2.46 -10.49 -0.63
N PRO A 250 -1.66 -10.04 -1.61
CA PRO A 250 -0.89 -8.80 -1.49
C PRO A 250 -1.75 -7.56 -1.29
N LYS A 251 -3.03 -7.58 -1.70
CA LYS A 251 -3.92 -6.41 -1.65
C LYS A 251 -4.64 -6.24 -0.32
N ASN A 252 -4.69 -7.29 0.50
CA ASN A 252 -5.39 -7.25 1.79
C ASN A 252 -4.49 -7.72 2.95
N PRO A 253 -3.37 -7.02 3.24
CA PRO A 253 -2.54 -7.35 4.38
C PRO A 253 -3.26 -7.05 5.69
N LYS A 254 -2.87 -7.76 6.74
CA LYS A 254 -3.24 -7.44 8.12
C LYS A 254 -2.27 -6.40 8.66
N ILE A 255 -2.79 -5.36 9.28
CA ILE A 255 -2.00 -4.31 9.93
C ILE A 255 -2.11 -4.45 11.45
N SER A 256 -1.02 -4.13 12.14
CA SER A 256 -0.98 -3.97 13.59
C SER A 256 -0.04 -2.82 13.91
N VAL A 257 -0.62 -1.64 14.01
CA VAL A 257 0.09 -0.39 14.22
C VAL A 257 -0.20 0.11 15.62
N ARG A 258 0.87 0.37 16.37
CA ARG A 258 0.80 0.93 17.72
C ARG A 258 1.49 2.27 17.71
N GLY A 259 0.93 3.23 18.41
CA GLY A 259 1.54 4.55 18.51
C GLY A 259 1.12 5.30 19.76
N THR A 260 1.78 6.42 20.00
CA THR A 260 1.40 7.37 21.03
C THR A 260 1.49 8.79 20.49
N ALA A 261 0.48 9.60 20.79
CA ALA A 261 0.50 11.04 20.57
C ALA A 261 0.47 11.76 21.91
N LYS A 262 1.00 12.98 21.94
CA LYS A 262 0.84 13.90 23.06
C LYS A 262 0.17 15.15 22.51
N VAL A 263 -1.03 15.42 23.01
CA VAL A 263 -1.80 16.62 22.66
C VAL A 263 -1.94 17.41 23.96
N GLU A 264 -1.15 18.48 24.07
CA GLU A 264 -0.96 19.25 25.31
C GLU A 264 -0.63 18.36 26.52
N LYS A 265 -1.54 18.25 27.49
CA LYS A 265 -1.38 17.45 28.71
C LYS A 265 -1.89 16.01 28.57
N THR A 266 -2.59 15.70 27.47
CA THR A 266 -3.19 14.39 27.24
C THR A 266 -2.24 13.49 26.45
N LYS A 267 -1.90 12.34 27.04
CA LYS A 267 -1.16 11.28 26.35
C LYS A 267 -2.15 10.30 25.75
N ILE A 268 -2.17 10.18 24.43
CA ILE A 268 -3.08 9.32 23.68
C ILE A 268 -2.29 8.09 23.19
N SER A 269 -2.82 6.89 23.45
CA SER A 269 -2.36 5.64 22.88
C SER A 269 -3.26 5.26 21.72
N VAL A 270 -2.65 4.92 20.59
CA VAL A 270 -3.33 4.56 19.34
C VAL A 270 -3.03 3.10 19.03
N PHE A 271 -4.07 2.31 18.79
CA PHE A 271 -3.93 0.94 18.31
C PHE A 271 -4.83 0.72 17.10
N LEU A 272 -4.22 0.49 15.95
CA LEU A 272 -4.89 0.17 14.70
C LEU A 272 -4.56 -1.28 14.33
N HIS A 273 -5.56 -2.13 14.22
CA HIS A 273 -5.38 -3.53 13.86
C HIS A 273 -6.46 -4.03 12.91
N GLY A 274 -6.27 -5.19 12.28
CA GLY A 274 -7.26 -5.76 11.34
C GLY A 274 -6.73 -5.79 9.92
N SER A 275 -7.63 -5.94 8.96
CA SER A 275 -7.25 -5.97 7.54
C SER A 275 -7.33 -4.57 6.93
N ILE A 276 -6.76 -4.36 5.75
CA ILE A 276 -6.85 -3.05 5.08
C ILE A 276 -8.31 -2.68 4.72
N HIS A 277 -9.17 -3.69 4.53
CA HIS A 277 -10.59 -3.50 4.21
C HIS A 277 -11.50 -3.43 5.44
N ASP A 278 -11.03 -3.93 6.59
CA ASP A 278 -11.74 -3.89 7.87
C ASP A 278 -10.75 -3.53 9.00
N PRO A 279 -10.33 -2.25 9.07
CA PRO A 279 -9.45 -1.77 10.11
C PRO A 279 -10.23 -1.41 11.38
N GLN A 280 -9.74 -1.85 12.53
CA GLN A 280 -10.26 -1.53 13.85
C GLN A 280 -9.29 -0.57 14.56
N LEU A 281 -9.79 0.62 14.87
CA LEU A 281 -9.07 1.64 15.64
C LEU A 281 -9.55 1.60 17.09
N ARG A 282 -8.61 1.58 18.04
CA ARG A 282 -8.87 1.77 19.46
C ARG A 282 -8.00 2.89 20.00
N LEU A 283 -8.60 3.73 20.83
CA LEU A 283 -7.96 4.91 21.41
C LEU A 283 -8.08 4.87 22.93
N SER A 284 -7.01 5.22 23.61
CA SER A 284 -7.05 5.40 25.06
C SER A 284 -6.15 6.53 25.48
N SER A 285 -6.41 7.13 26.63
CA SER A 285 -5.62 8.28 27.06
C SER A 285 -5.41 8.35 28.57
N TYR A 286 -4.42 9.16 28.94
CA TYR A 286 -4.26 9.68 30.29
C TYR A 286 -4.21 11.21 30.23
N PRO A 287 -5.15 11.94 30.88
CA PRO A 287 -6.32 11.44 31.62
C PRO A 287 -7.32 10.67 30.72
N PRO A 288 -8.20 9.81 31.27
CA PRO A 288 -9.13 9.01 30.48
C PRO A 288 -10.20 9.88 29.81
N LEU A 289 -10.34 9.75 28.49
CA LEU A 289 -11.33 10.43 27.65
C LEU A 289 -12.04 9.42 26.74
N THR A 290 -13.16 9.81 26.15
CA THR A 290 -13.88 8.97 25.18
C THR A 290 -13.11 8.86 23.85
N GLU A 291 -13.29 7.76 23.11
CA GLU A 291 -12.56 7.53 21.86
C GLU A 291 -12.87 8.60 20.80
N GLU A 292 -14.09 9.12 20.76
CA GLU A 292 -14.52 10.17 19.83
C GLU A 292 -13.76 11.48 20.07
N LEU A 293 -13.63 11.87 21.34
CA LEU A 293 -12.88 13.08 21.72
C LEU A 293 -11.39 12.91 21.39
N LEU A 294 -10.85 11.72 21.63
CA LEU A 294 -9.46 11.39 21.27
C LEU A 294 -9.23 11.44 19.77
N LEU A 295 -10.19 10.99 18.96
CA LEU A 295 -10.12 11.07 17.52
C LEU A 295 -10.08 12.54 17.04
N ILE A 296 -10.92 13.40 17.61
CA ILE A 296 -10.92 14.84 17.31
C ILE A 296 -9.59 15.48 17.73
N MET A 297 -9.08 15.17 18.93
CA MET A 297 -7.78 15.64 19.40
C MET A 297 -6.64 15.20 18.47
N LEU A 298 -6.68 13.97 17.95
CA LEU A 298 -5.71 13.49 16.96
C LEU A 298 -5.87 14.19 15.61
N ALA A 299 -7.10 14.41 15.15
CA ALA A 299 -7.39 15.02 13.85
C ALA A 299 -7.05 16.52 13.80
N THR A 300 -7.25 17.22 14.92
CA THR A 300 -7.04 18.69 15.04
C THR A 300 -5.70 19.07 15.67
N GLY A 301 -5.07 18.15 16.40
CA GLY A 301 -3.84 18.41 17.15
C GLY A 301 -4.02 19.30 18.39
N LYS A 302 -5.25 19.62 18.79
CA LYS A 302 -5.59 20.52 19.91
C LYS A 302 -6.22 19.76 21.07
N SER A 303 -6.07 20.26 22.31
CA SER A 303 -6.82 19.68 23.44
C SER A 303 -8.23 20.23 23.52
N TRP A 304 -9.13 19.36 23.96
CA TRP A 304 -10.56 19.63 24.13
C TRP A 304 -10.97 19.36 25.59
N GLY A 305 -10.03 19.57 26.53
CA GLY A 305 -10.25 19.29 27.95
C GLY A 305 -11.20 20.29 28.62
N GLY A 306 -11.15 21.57 28.24
CA GLY A 306 -12.11 22.57 28.72
C GLY A 306 -13.53 22.37 28.19
N THR A 307 -13.67 21.59 27.12
CA THR A 307 -14.92 21.33 26.42
C THR A 307 -15.60 20.06 26.90
N GLN A 308 -14.94 19.26 27.74
CA GLN A 308 -15.56 18.10 28.40
C GLN A 308 -16.51 18.54 29.51
N MET A 309 -16.08 19.50 30.36
CA MET A 309 -17.00 20.17 31.29
C MET A 309 -18.11 20.91 30.54
N ALA A 310 -17.80 21.53 29.40
CA ALA A 310 -18.79 22.24 28.60
C ALA A 310 -19.79 21.28 27.92
N LEU A 311 -19.36 20.17 27.31
CA LEU A 311 -20.24 19.13 26.75
C LEU A 311 -21.06 18.41 27.84
N GLU A 312 -20.44 18.06 28.97
CA GLU A 312 -21.12 17.43 30.12
C GLU A 312 -22.12 18.40 30.78
N GLN A 313 -21.92 19.71 30.64
CA GLN A 313 -22.83 20.77 31.10
C GLN A 313 -23.76 21.33 30.00
N GLY A 314 -23.76 20.75 28.79
CA GLY A 314 -24.62 21.21 27.68
C GLY A 314 -24.27 22.60 27.10
N GLN A 315 -23.06 23.08 27.33
CA GLN A 315 -22.50 24.30 26.75
C GLN A 315 -21.51 23.96 25.64
N VAL A 316 -21.89 24.19 24.39
CA VAL A 316 -20.93 24.17 23.29
C VAL A 316 -20.28 25.55 23.19
N SER A 317 -18.99 25.67 23.52
CA SER A 317 -18.28 26.95 23.45
C SER A 317 -18.06 27.40 22.00
N ALA A 318 -17.98 28.70 21.76
CA ALA A 318 -17.74 29.25 20.42
C ALA A 318 -16.41 28.76 19.81
N ASP A 319 -15.42 28.43 20.64
CA ASP A 319 -14.13 27.87 20.22
C ASP A 319 -14.28 26.44 19.67
N ILE A 320 -15.19 25.62 20.24
CA ILE A 320 -15.54 24.30 19.70
C ILE A 320 -16.10 24.42 18.30
N ILE A 321 -17.05 25.35 18.12
CA ILE A 321 -17.74 25.58 16.86
C ILE A 321 -16.74 26.12 15.83
N ARG A 322 -15.88 27.06 16.20
CA ARG A 322 -14.82 27.58 15.32
C ARG A 322 -13.85 26.49 14.89
N ASP A 323 -13.32 25.70 15.82
CA ASP A 323 -12.34 24.65 15.49
C ASP A 323 -12.98 23.50 14.68
N PHE A 324 -14.25 23.18 14.95
CA PHE A 324 -15.02 22.21 14.16
C PHE A 324 -15.31 22.75 12.75
N VAL A 325 -15.73 24.01 12.62
CA VAL A 325 -16.02 24.65 11.33
C VAL A 325 -14.74 24.85 10.51
N ASP A 326 -13.64 25.26 11.14
CA ASP A 326 -12.32 25.37 10.51
C ASP A 326 -11.80 24.02 9.98
N TYR A 327 -12.08 22.94 10.72
CA TYR A 327 -11.70 21.59 10.30
C TYR A 327 -12.62 21.03 9.20
N PHE A 328 -13.95 21.15 9.32
CA PHE A 328 -14.90 20.54 8.39
C PHE A 328 -15.17 21.38 7.14
N PHE A 329 -15.34 22.70 7.27
CA PHE A 329 -15.75 23.58 6.16
C PHE A 329 -14.57 24.23 5.43
N PHE A 330 -13.55 24.73 6.15
CA PHE A 330 -12.45 25.47 5.52
C PHE A 330 -11.28 24.58 5.04
N SER A 331 -11.28 23.27 5.36
CA SER A 331 -10.23 22.33 4.89
C SER A 331 -10.60 21.55 3.62
N GLY A 332 -11.85 21.63 3.16
CA GLY A 332 -12.33 20.97 1.92
C GLY A 332 -12.30 19.42 1.93
N LYS A 333 -12.15 18.78 3.10
CA LYS A 333 -11.99 17.31 3.23
C LYS A 333 -13.06 16.61 4.08
N GLY A 334 -14.01 17.34 4.67
CA GLY A 334 -15.08 16.78 5.51
C GLY A 334 -15.91 15.69 4.80
N ASP A 335 -16.38 15.99 3.59
CA ASP A 335 -17.23 15.07 2.80
C ASP A 335 -16.54 13.76 2.41
N LYS A 336 -15.22 13.77 2.22
CA LYS A 336 -14.45 12.58 1.81
C LYS A 336 -14.16 11.64 2.98
N ILE A 337 -14.03 12.18 4.19
CA ILE A 337 -13.86 11.39 5.42
C ILE A 337 -15.21 10.82 5.84
N ALA A 338 -16.27 11.63 5.86
CA ALA A 338 -17.63 11.20 6.17
C ALA A 338 -18.10 10.03 5.28
N LYS A 339 -17.92 10.14 3.94
CA LYS A 339 -18.28 9.07 3.00
C LYS A 339 -17.47 7.78 3.16
N ARG A 340 -16.21 7.84 3.61
CA ARG A 340 -15.39 6.63 3.86
C ARG A 340 -15.77 5.89 5.14
N PHE A 341 -16.44 6.56 6.08
CA PHE A 341 -16.94 5.97 7.32
C PHE A 341 -18.47 5.76 7.30
N GLY A 342 -19.11 5.86 6.13
CA GLY A 342 -20.54 5.59 5.96
C GLY A 342 -21.48 6.69 6.48
N LEU A 343 -20.97 7.91 6.73
CA LEU A 343 -21.76 9.05 7.18
C LEU A 343 -22.24 9.84 5.96
N SER A 344 -23.56 9.91 5.76
CA SER A 344 -24.17 10.71 4.67
C SER A 344 -24.73 12.03 5.23
N ASP A 345 -24.05 13.10 4.82
CA ASP A 345 -24.34 14.52 5.05
C ASP A 345 -24.43 14.97 6.52
N ILE A 346 -23.31 15.50 7.03
CA ILE A 346 -23.28 16.23 8.30
C ILE A 346 -23.67 17.68 8.01
N SER A 347 -24.89 18.07 8.34
CA SER A 347 -25.32 19.48 8.34
C SER A 347 -25.43 19.99 9.77
N VAL A 348 -24.82 21.14 10.04
CA VAL A 348 -24.88 21.82 11.34
C VAL A 348 -25.75 23.07 11.16
N THR A 349 -26.92 23.07 11.79
CA THR A 349 -27.76 24.26 11.91
C THR A 349 -27.52 24.89 13.28
N TYR A 350 -27.10 26.15 13.26
CA TYR A 350 -27.01 26.99 14.46
C TYR A 350 -28.21 27.93 14.48
N ASP A 351 -29.04 27.81 15.52
CA ASP A 351 -30.12 28.76 15.79
C ASP A 351 -29.68 29.71 16.91
N SER A 352 -29.51 30.99 16.54
CA SER A 352 -29.10 32.05 17.46
C SER A 352 -30.10 32.34 18.59
N GLN A 353 -31.38 31.94 18.45
CA GLN A 353 -32.41 32.17 19.47
C GLN A 353 -32.45 31.06 20.53
N THR A 354 -32.21 29.80 20.14
CA THR A 354 -32.23 28.62 21.04
C THR A 354 -30.84 28.13 21.46
N LYS A 355 -29.77 28.74 20.91
CA LYS A 355 -28.36 28.30 21.04
C LYS A 355 -28.20 26.80 20.80
N GLY A 356 -29.00 26.27 19.87
CA GLY A 356 -29.03 24.84 19.58
C GLY A 356 -27.99 24.41 18.56
N ILE A 357 -27.51 23.18 18.71
CA ILE A 357 -26.71 22.48 17.69
C ILE A 357 -27.42 21.18 17.34
N GLY A 358 -27.73 21.03 16.05
CA GLY A 358 -28.28 19.80 15.49
C GLY A 358 -27.25 19.08 14.64
N VAL A 359 -27.16 17.76 14.81
CA VAL A 359 -26.49 16.87 13.87
C VAL A 359 -27.57 16.03 13.18
N LYS A 360 -27.63 16.12 11.86
CA LYS A 360 -28.49 15.29 11.02
C LYS A 360 -27.63 14.26 10.31
N THR A 361 -28.08 13.01 10.28
CA THR A 361 -27.46 11.92 9.51
C THR A 361 -28.54 11.15 8.75
N SER A 362 -28.29 10.82 7.49
CA SER A 362 -29.18 9.93 6.73
C SER A 362 -28.67 8.49 6.84
N LEU A 363 -29.52 7.54 7.22
CA LEU A 363 -29.18 6.12 7.31
C LEU A 363 -29.52 5.36 6.00
N ALA A 364 -30.45 5.88 5.20
CA ALA A 364 -30.81 5.42 3.86
C ALA A 364 -31.60 6.53 3.12
N ASP A 365 -31.90 6.36 1.82
CA ASP A 365 -32.67 7.33 1.00
C ASP A 365 -34.03 7.75 1.60
N LYS A 366 -34.55 6.99 2.57
CA LYS A 366 -35.85 7.19 3.20
C LYS A 366 -35.82 7.28 4.73
N ALA A 367 -34.65 7.27 5.37
CA ALA A 367 -34.53 7.25 6.83
C ALA A 367 -33.48 8.24 7.33
N GLN A 368 -33.89 9.13 8.23
CA GLN A 368 -33.08 10.22 8.78
C GLN A 368 -33.09 10.15 10.31
N VAL A 369 -31.93 10.38 10.92
CA VAL A 369 -31.79 10.52 12.36
C VAL A 369 -31.24 11.91 12.66
N ARG A 370 -31.92 12.60 13.57
CA ARG A 370 -31.58 13.95 14.02
C ARG A 370 -31.32 13.89 15.52
N TYR A 371 -30.17 14.41 15.90
CA TYR A 371 -29.86 14.66 17.30
C TYR A 371 -29.72 16.15 17.51
N GLU A 372 -30.49 16.71 18.44
CA GLU A 372 -30.51 18.14 18.69
C GLU A 372 -30.43 18.43 20.18
N VAL A 373 -29.58 19.38 20.53
CA VAL A 373 -29.45 19.89 21.89
C VAL A 373 -29.91 21.34 21.87
N GLN A 374 -30.99 21.65 22.58
CA GLN A 374 -31.54 23.00 22.70
C GLN A 374 -31.52 23.45 24.16
N ASN A 375 -31.22 24.74 24.40
CA ASN A 375 -31.36 25.37 25.70
C ASN A 375 -32.49 26.42 25.64
N PRO A 376 -33.75 26.03 25.95
CA PRO A 376 -34.83 27.00 26.01
C PRO A 376 -34.62 27.94 27.20
N GLN A 377 -34.40 29.23 26.95
CA GLN A 377 -34.45 30.24 28.01
C GLN A 377 -35.92 30.47 28.41
N GLY A 378 -36.37 29.75 29.44
CA GLY A 378 -37.57 30.09 30.20
C GLY A 378 -37.22 30.95 31.41
N ALA A 379 -38.08 31.91 31.75
CA ALA A 379 -37.87 32.98 32.74
C ALA A 379 -37.71 32.55 34.22
N THR A 380 -37.36 31.29 34.51
CA THR A 380 -37.20 30.77 35.88
C THR A 380 -36.04 29.78 35.96
N GLY A 381 -34.82 30.31 36.17
CA GLY A 381 -33.78 29.77 37.05
C GLY A 381 -33.20 28.34 36.89
N GLN A 382 -33.74 27.46 36.06
CA GLN A 382 -33.22 26.10 35.86
C GLN A 382 -33.11 25.80 34.36
N ASN A 383 -31.88 25.94 33.84
CA ASN A 383 -31.52 25.55 32.49
C ASN A 383 -31.20 24.06 32.47
N THR A 384 -32.20 23.23 32.19
CA THR A 384 -31.99 21.81 31.89
C THR A 384 -31.86 21.67 30.37
N PRO A 385 -30.72 21.22 29.83
CA PRO A 385 -30.59 21.03 28.40
C PRO A 385 -31.59 19.97 27.94
N VAL A 386 -32.45 20.33 26.98
CA VAL A 386 -33.40 19.40 26.38
C VAL A 386 -32.69 18.74 25.21
N GLN A 387 -32.41 17.45 25.39
CA GLN A 387 -31.86 16.62 24.33
C GLN A 387 -33.02 15.93 23.60
N THR A 388 -33.10 16.11 22.29
CA THR A 388 -34.12 15.48 21.47
C THR A 388 -33.46 14.56 20.47
N VAL A 389 -33.84 13.28 20.52
CA VAL A 389 -33.51 12.30 19.50
C VAL A 389 -34.76 12.14 18.63
N SER A 390 -34.66 12.44 17.33
CA SER A 390 -35.74 12.14 16.39
C SER A 390 -35.30 11.22 15.26
N GLY A 391 -36.19 10.30 14.91
CA GLY A 391 -36.07 9.43 13.76
C GLY A 391 -37.23 9.71 12.80
N GLU A 392 -36.92 10.09 11.57
CA GLU A 392 -37.90 10.33 10.52
C GLU A 392 -37.76 9.27 9.43
N VAL A 393 -38.88 8.62 9.09
CA VAL A 393 -38.97 7.67 7.98
C VAL A 393 -39.99 8.18 6.97
N LYS A 394 -39.53 8.42 5.73
CA LYS A 394 -40.40 8.79 4.61
C LYS A 394 -41.11 7.55 4.06
N ILE A 395 -42.44 7.55 4.15
CA ILE A 395 -43.29 6.46 3.64
C ILE A 395 -43.58 6.71 2.15
N THR A 396 -43.88 7.95 1.77
CA THR A 396 -44.08 8.43 0.40
C THR A 396 -43.43 9.80 0.20
N ASP A 397 -43.53 10.39 -0.99
CA ASP A 397 -43.05 11.75 -1.26
C ASP A 397 -43.82 12.84 -0.50
N THR A 398 -44.97 12.50 0.09
CA THR A 398 -45.88 13.43 0.77
C THR A 398 -46.19 13.06 2.22
N ILE A 399 -45.76 11.88 2.68
CA ILE A 399 -46.07 11.34 4.01
C ILE A 399 -44.79 10.83 4.68
N SER A 400 -44.50 11.36 5.88
CA SER A 400 -43.44 10.85 6.75
C SER A 400 -43.95 10.59 8.17
N VAL A 401 -43.31 9.61 8.82
CA VAL A 401 -43.54 9.31 10.24
C VAL A 401 -42.29 9.74 10.99
N GLU A 402 -42.48 10.60 11.98
CA GLU A 402 -41.42 11.05 12.87
C GLU A 402 -41.71 10.59 14.28
N ALA A 403 -40.73 9.94 14.90
CA ALA A 403 -40.73 9.60 16.30
C ALA A 403 -39.72 10.50 17.00
N GLU A 404 -40.20 11.27 17.99
CA GLU A 404 -39.36 12.15 18.81
C GLU A 404 -39.36 11.64 20.25
N LYS A 405 -38.16 11.55 20.84
CA LYS A 405 -37.99 11.25 22.25
C LYS A 405 -37.18 12.35 22.91
N GLY A 406 -37.84 13.06 23.82
CA GLY A 406 -37.18 14.00 24.72
C GLY A 406 -36.45 13.25 25.84
N LEU A 407 -35.17 13.55 26.03
CA LEU A 407 -34.36 13.03 27.13
C LEU A 407 -34.13 14.15 28.14
N THR A 408 -34.95 14.18 29.19
CA THR A 408 -34.77 15.08 30.32
C THR A 408 -33.73 14.48 31.27
N SER A 409 -32.62 15.19 31.50
CA SER A 409 -31.63 14.78 32.49
C SER A 409 -32.05 15.26 33.88
N GLU A 410 -32.70 14.42 34.68
CA GLU A 410 -32.86 14.67 36.12
C GLU A 410 -31.58 14.29 36.88
N LYS A 411 -31.03 15.25 37.64
CA LYS A 411 -30.01 14.98 38.66
C LYS A 411 -30.61 14.10 39.76
N LYS A 412 -30.17 12.86 39.89
CA LYS A 412 -30.46 12.03 41.08
C LYS A 412 -29.73 12.60 42.31
N SER A 413 -30.49 13.11 43.27
CA SER A 413 -30.07 13.25 44.68
C SER A 413 -30.00 11.86 45.34
N PRO A 414 -29.08 11.63 46.30
CA PRO A 414 -28.84 10.31 46.89
C PRO A 414 -29.80 9.92 48.02
N ASP A 415 -31.06 10.36 48.00
CA ASP A 415 -32.09 9.90 48.93
C ASP A 415 -33.48 10.04 48.30
N ALA A 416 -34.03 8.92 47.80
CA ALA A 416 -35.46 8.61 47.72
C ALA A 416 -35.68 7.34 46.87
N SER A 417 -36.33 6.36 47.47
CA SER A 417 -36.75 5.11 46.86
C SER A 417 -38.04 5.31 46.06
N GLN A 418 -37.98 5.37 44.72
CA GLN A 418 -38.95 4.82 43.75
C GLN A 418 -38.61 5.26 42.31
N PRO A 419 -38.84 4.43 41.28
CA PRO A 419 -38.63 4.83 39.89
C PRO A 419 -39.93 5.35 39.26
N SER A 420 -39.93 6.58 38.76
CA SER A 420 -40.87 7.03 37.73
C SER A 420 -40.12 7.85 36.68
N SER A 421 -39.73 7.21 35.57
CA SER A 421 -39.33 7.93 34.35
C SER A 421 -40.54 8.07 33.44
N GLN A 422 -41.09 9.27 33.31
CA GLN A 422 -41.94 9.62 32.17
C GLN A 422 -41.14 10.53 31.25
N GLY A 423 -40.52 9.95 30.22
CA GLY A 423 -40.10 10.73 29.06
C GLY A 423 -41.33 10.94 28.17
N GLU A 424 -41.57 12.17 27.72
CA GLU A 424 -42.63 12.43 26.73
C GLU A 424 -42.20 11.83 25.38
N GLU A 425 -42.83 10.73 24.99
CA GLU A 425 -42.71 10.14 23.66
C GLU A 425 -43.81 10.75 22.78
N LYS A 426 -43.41 11.39 21.68
CA LYS A 426 -44.35 11.98 20.72
C LYS A 426 -44.12 11.35 19.36
N VAL A 427 -45.20 10.86 18.77
CA VAL A 427 -45.22 10.32 17.40
C VAL A 427 -46.02 11.29 16.54
N PHE A 428 -45.38 11.81 15.50
CA PHE A 428 -45.98 12.75 14.58
C PHE A 428 -46.16 12.11 13.21
N LEU A 429 -47.33 12.31 12.61
CA LEU A 429 -47.60 11.99 11.22
C LEU A 429 -47.54 13.30 10.44
N LYS A 430 -46.52 13.47 9.60
CA LYS A 430 -46.30 14.71 8.83
C LYS A 430 -46.82 14.54 7.40
N PHE A 431 -47.64 15.49 6.98
CA PHE A 431 -48.17 15.59 5.62
C PHE A 431 -47.63 16.85 4.94
N GLN A 432 -46.90 16.68 3.83
CA GLN A 432 -46.54 17.79 2.97
C GLN A 432 -47.67 18.04 1.96
N LYS A 433 -48.36 19.17 2.11
CA LYS A 433 -49.34 19.67 1.14
C LYS A 433 -48.63 20.69 0.25
N ASN A 434 -48.35 20.32 -0.99
CA ASN A 434 -47.83 21.26 -1.98
C ASN A 434 -48.98 22.22 -2.37
N PHE A 435 -48.74 23.53 -2.25
CA PHE A 435 -49.57 24.56 -2.88
C PHE A 435 -48.93 24.99 -4.18
#